data_AF-A0A3E0MTS1-F1
#
_entry.id   AF-A0A3E0MTS1-F1
#
_cell.length_a   1.000
_cell.length_b   1.000
_cell.length_c   1.000
_cell.angle_alpha   90.00
_cell.angle_beta   90.00
_cell.angle_gamma   90.00
#
_symmetry.space_group_name_H-M   'P 1'
#
loop_
_entity.id
_entity.type
_entity.pdbx_description
1 polymer ?
#
loop_
_entity_poly.entity_id
_entity_poly.type
_entity_poly.pdbx_seq_one_letter_code
_entity_poly.pdbx_strand_id
1 'polypeptide(L)'
;MEQLINHSDPSFFEEINYLLAQRLAAKSAYEDVLEMLLEKLESHRKVNTDIGLLLAYGKEAFDEQAMASSSIGYLRNIGHTSSQVLAIIEKLRYELRLLDDEHFENQYSALIGFVDFVVQSWNKLKEIEAVYTDELKYLMN
;
A
#
# COMPACT_ATOMS: atom_id res chain seq x y z
N MET A 1 -19.72 0.38 1.44
CA MET A 1 -19.48 1.02 2.75
C MET A 1 -17.99 1.29 2.81
N GLU A 2 -17.57 2.55 2.91
CA GLU A 2 -16.20 2.87 3.29
C GLU A 2 -15.98 2.33 4.71
N GLN A 3 -14.99 1.46 4.91
CA GLN A 3 -14.60 1.06 6.26
C GLN A 3 -13.78 2.20 6.87
N LEU A 4 -14.30 2.75 7.96
CA LEU A 4 -13.62 3.77 8.76
C LEU A 4 -12.60 3.10 9.68
N ILE A 5 -11.35 3.53 9.62
CA ILE A 5 -10.31 3.11 10.57
C ILE A 5 -10.65 3.67 11.96
N ASN A 6 -10.71 2.79 12.96
CA ASN A 6 -10.97 3.19 14.34
C ASN A 6 -9.66 3.56 15.06
N HIS A 7 -9.34 4.84 15.14
CA HIS A 7 -8.14 5.34 15.82
C HIS A 7 -8.17 5.15 17.35
N SER A 8 -9.33 4.84 17.94
CA SER A 8 -9.44 4.59 19.39
C SER A 8 -9.10 3.16 19.78
N ASP A 9 -9.13 2.21 18.83
CA ASP A 9 -8.79 0.81 19.08
C ASP A 9 -7.32 0.56 18.75
N PRO A 10 -6.46 0.18 19.71
CA PRO A 10 -5.06 -0.13 19.44
C PRO A 10 -4.88 -1.49 18.73
N SER A 11 -5.94 -2.29 18.61
CA SER A 11 -5.92 -3.55 17.86
C SER A 11 -6.03 -3.29 16.35
N PHE A 12 -5.44 -4.19 15.56
CA PHE A 12 -5.45 -4.15 14.08
C PHE A 12 -6.20 -5.34 13.46
N PHE A 13 -7.06 -6.01 14.23
CA PHE A 13 -7.70 -7.25 13.76
C PHE A 13 -8.67 -6.99 12.61
N GLU A 14 -9.48 -5.94 12.70
CA GLU A 14 -10.46 -5.60 11.67
C GLU A 14 -9.77 -5.13 10.38
N GLU A 15 -8.72 -4.31 10.51
CA GLU A 15 -7.92 -3.83 9.40
C GLU A 15 -7.23 -4.98 8.65
N ILE A 16 -6.62 -5.92 9.37
CA ILE A 16 -6.00 -7.09 8.73
C ILE A 16 -7.04 -7.99 8.06
N ASN A 17 -8.19 -8.21 8.68
CA ASN A 17 -9.26 -9.01 8.07
C ASN A 17 -9.76 -8.38 6.76
N TYR A 18 -9.90 -7.05 6.73
CA TYR A 18 -10.23 -6.33 5.51
C TYR A 18 -9.16 -6.49 4.44
N LEU A 19 -7.89 -6.27 4.80
CA LEU A 19 -6.76 -6.43 3.88
C LEU A 19 -6.69 -7.84 3.32
N LEU A 20 -6.84 -8.87 4.17
CA LEU A 20 -6.88 -10.27 3.74
C LEU A 20 -8.02 -10.55 2.76
N ALA A 21 -9.21 -9.97 3.00
CA ALA A 21 -10.36 -10.14 2.11
C ALA A 21 -10.15 -9.50 0.72
N GLN A 22 -9.44 -8.37 0.64
CA GLN A 22 -9.18 -7.67 -0.62
C GLN A 22 -7.87 -8.10 -1.32
N ARG A 23 -7.00 -8.81 -0.60
CA ARG A 23 -5.62 -9.16 -0.99
C ARG A 23 -5.50 -9.71 -2.40
N LEU A 24 -6.31 -10.72 -2.74
CA LEU A 24 -6.18 -11.41 -4.04
C LEU A 24 -6.59 -10.52 -5.21
N ALA A 25 -7.67 -9.75 -5.05
CA ALA A 25 -8.12 -8.81 -6.07
C ALA A 25 -7.09 -7.68 -6.26
N ALA A 26 -6.60 -7.11 -5.16
CA ALA A 26 -5.58 -6.08 -5.19
C ALA A 26 -4.25 -6.58 -5.78
N LYS A 27 -3.87 -7.83 -5.49
CA LYS A 27 -2.67 -8.45 -6.09
C LYS A 27 -2.79 -8.58 -7.60
N SER A 28 -3.93 -9.09 -8.08
CA SER A 28 -4.18 -9.21 -9.53
C SER A 28 -4.13 -7.85 -10.20
N ALA A 29 -4.81 -6.85 -9.62
CA ALA A 29 -4.80 -5.49 -10.14
C ALA A 29 -3.39 -4.88 -10.13
N TYR A 30 -2.58 -5.18 -9.11
CA TYR A 30 -1.18 -4.74 -9.04
C TYR A 30 -0.32 -5.33 -10.15
N GLU A 31 -0.46 -6.63 -10.42
CA GLU A 31 0.27 -7.33 -11.48
C GLU A 31 -0.09 -6.73 -12.85
N ASP A 32 -1.38 -6.50 -13.11
CA ASP A 32 -1.86 -5.88 -14.36
C ASP A 32 -1.35 -4.43 -14.52
N VAL A 33 -1.44 -3.61 -13.47
CA VAL A 33 -0.90 -2.23 -13.48
C VAL A 33 0.60 -2.25 -13.77
N LEU A 34 1.34 -3.16 -13.13
CA LEU A 34 2.78 -3.25 -13.32
C LEU A 34 3.15 -3.67 -14.74
N GLU A 35 2.46 -4.65 -15.31
CA GLU A 35 2.65 -5.07 -16.69
C GLU A 35 2.44 -3.90 -17.66
N MET A 36 1.30 -3.22 -17.57
CA MET A 36 0.97 -2.08 -18.43
C MET A 36 1.99 -0.93 -18.30
N LEU A 37 2.45 -0.64 -17.08
CA LEU A 37 3.48 0.37 -16.86
C LEU A 37 4.81 -0.01 -17.53
N LEU A 38 5.22 -1.27 -17.42
CA LEU A 38 6.48 -1.76 -17.99
C LEU A 38 6.45 -1.76 -19.52
N GLU A 39 5.36 -2.21 -20.14
CA GLU A 39 5.17 -2.17 -21.60
C GLU A 39 5.27 -0.73 -22.14
N LYS A 40 4.65 0.22 -21.44
CA LYS A 40 4.68 1.63 -21.81
C LYS A 40 6.06 2.25 -21.57
N LEU A 41 6.77 1.89 -20.51
CA LEU A 41 8.13 2.39 -20.26
C LEU A 41 9.13 1.89 -21.32
N GLU A 42 9.02 0.63 -21.72
CA GLU A 42 9.86 0.05 -22.76
C GLU A 42 9.66 0.76 -24.10
N SER A 43 8.39 0.96 -24.50
CA SER A 43 8.06 1.69 -25.74
C SER A 43 8.55 3.14 -25.75
N HIS A 44 8.65 3.78 -24.58
CA HIS A 44 9.16 5.15 -24.43
C HIS A 44 10.68 5.21 -24.18
N ARG A 45 11.39 4.07 -24.12
CA ARG A 45 12.83 3.98 -23.79
C ARG A 45 13.23 4.76 -22.52
N LYS A 46 12.31 4.90 -21.56
CA LYS A 46 12.57 5.60 -20.30
C LYS A 46 13.22 4.62 -19.33
N VAL A 47 14.43 4.94 -18.86
CA VAL A 47 15.01 4.24 -17.70
C VAL A 47 14.31 4.77 -16.46
N ASN A 48 13.63 3.87 -15.72
CA ASN A 48 13.04 4.20 -14.45
C ASN A 48 13.72 3.41 -13.32
N THR A 49 14.42 4.13 -12.44
CA THR A 49 15.07 3.57 -11.25
C THR A 49 14.08 2.99 -10.23
N ASP A 50 12.80 3.38 -10.33
CA ASP A 50 11.76 3.07 -9.37
C ASP A 50 11.13 1.68 -9.63
N ILE A 51 11.42 1.05 -10.78
CA ILE A 51 10.91 -0.30 -11.15
C ILE A 51 11.32 -1.35 -10.13
N GLY A 52 12.54 -1.26 -9.59
CA GLY A 52 13.02 -2.21 -8.58
C GLY A 52 12.15 -2.20 -7.32
N LEU A 53 11.69 -1.02 -6.91
CA LEU A 53 10.80 -0.86 -5.76
C LEU A 53 9.42 -1.46 -6.03
N LEU A 54 8.86 -1.21 -7.22
CA LEU A 54 7.58 -1.80 -7.63
C LEU A 54 7.63 -3.34 -7.64
N LEU A 55 8.69 -3.92 -8.20
CA LEU A 55 8.85 -5.38 -8.24
C LEU A 55 9.02 -5.99 -6.85
N ALA A 56 9.78 -5.33 -5.96
CA ALA A 56 9.94 -5.79 -4.58
C ALA A 56 8.61 -5.73 -3.82
N TYR A 57 7.87 -4.63 -3.95
CA TYR A 57 6.60 -4.43 -3.28
C TYR A 57 5.58 -5.53 -3.61
N GLY A 58 5.46 -5.94 -4.87
CA GLY A 58 4.52 -6.99 -5.29
C GLY A 58 4.74 -8.34 -4.61
N LYS A 59 5.97 -8.62 -4.15
CA LYS A 59 6.29 -9.86 -3.42
C LYS A 59 5.89 -9.80 -1.95
N GLU A 60 5.99 -8.62 -1.34
CA GLU A 60 5.85 -8.46 0.11
C GLU A 60 4.44 -7.99 0.51
N ALA A 61 3.83 -7.11 -0.27
CA ALA A 61 2.57 -6.45 0.07
C ALA A 61 1.35 -7.36 0.06
N PHE A 62 1.45 -8.54 -0.57
CA PHE A 62 0.34 -9.48 -0.71
C PHE A 62 0.62 -10.84 -0.06
N ASP A 63 1.63 -10.91 0.83
CA ASP A 63 1.96 -12.09 1.61
C ASP A 63 0.94 -12.30 2.74
N GLU A 64 0.10 -13.32 2.55
CA GLU A 64 -0.94 -13.71 3.50
C GLU A 64 -0.38 -14.11 4.87
N GLN A 65 0.75 -14.83 4.88
CA GLN A 65 1.36 -15.29 6.11
C GLN A 65 1.93 -14.12 6.90
N ALA A 66 2.56 -13.15 6.23
CA ALA A 66 3.04 -11.93 6.86
C ALA A 66 1.89 -11.13 7.51
N MET A 67 0.77 -10.95 6.77
CA MET A 67 -0.43 -10.27 7.28
C MET A 67 -1.03 -10.96 8.51
N ALA A 68 -1.16 -12.29 8.47
CA ALA A 68 -1.81 -13.07 9.52
C ALA A 68 -0.94 -13.29 10.76
N SER A 69 0.39 -13.35 10.60
CA SER A 69 1.31 -13.66 11.70
C SER A 69 1.62 -12.46 12.60
N SER A 70 1.77 -11.27 12.03
CA SER A 70 2.01 -10.05 12.80
C SER A 70 1.45 -8.84 12.06
N SER A 71 0.26 -8.39 12.44
CA SER A 71 -0.38 -7.20 11.88
C SER A 71 0.51 -5.96 11.96
N ILE A 72 1.09 -5.72 13.14
CA ILE A 72 2.03 -4.62 13.40
C ILE A 72 3.32 -4.79 12.59
N GLY A 73 3.89 -5.99 12.56
CA GLY A 73 5.11 -6.27 11.80
C GLY A 73 4.92 -6.05 10.31
N TYR A 74 3.81 -6.55 9.76
CA TYR A 74 3.39 -6.32 8.38
C TYR A 74 3.23 -4.82 8.08
N LEU A 75 2.42 -4.09 8.88
CA LEU A 75 2.17 -2.66 8.67
C LEU A 75 3.46 -1.83 8.78
N ARG A 76 4.38 -2.15 9.69
CA ARG A 76 5.70 -1.49 9.76
C ARG A 76 6.55 -1.77 8.53
N ASN A 77 6.53 -3.00 8.03
CA ASN A 77 7.35 -3.40 6.89
C ASN A 77 6.88 -2.72 5.60
N ILE A 78 5.58 -2.80 5.30
CA ILE A 78 5.09 -2.37 4.00
C ILE A 78 4.53 -0.94 3.99
N GLY A 79 4.15 -0.36 5.12
CA GLY A 79 3.31 0.86 5.15
C GLY A 79 3.98 2.09 4.54
N HIS A 80 5.27 2.27 4.81
CA HIS A 80 6.06 3.33 4.17
C HIS A 80 6.22 3.07 2.66
N THR A 81 6.56 1.84 2.29
CA THR A 81 6.76 1.43 0.90
C THR A 81 5.47 1.57 0.08
N SER A 82 4.31 1.24 0.64
CA SER A 82 2.99 1.44 0.03
C SER A 82 2.77 2.89 -0.39
N SER A 83 3.15 3.86 0.46
CA SER A 83 3.06 5.29 0.13
C SER A 83 3.96 5.67 -1.04
N GLN A 84 5.19 5.13 -1.07
CA GLN A 84 6.15 5.39 -2.15
C GLN A 84 5.69 4.78 -3.48
N VAL A 85 5.21 3.54 -3.43
CA VAL A 85 4.70 2.81 -4.60
C VAL A 85 3.50 3.52 -5.22
N LEU A 86 2.56 3.99 -4.39
CA LEU A 86 1.43 4.76 -4.89
C LEU A 86 1.89 6.02 -5.63
N ALA A 87 2.79 6.80 -5.03
CA ALA A 87 3.33 8.00 -5.66
C ALA A 87 4.06 7.71 -6.98
N ILE A 88 4.79 6.58 -7.07
CA ILE A 88 5.45 6.16 -8.31
C ILE A 88 4.42 5.79 -9.38
N ILE A 89 3.39 5.02 -9.02
CA ILE A 89 2.32 4.62 -9.95
C ILE A 89 1.58 5.86 -10.46
N GLU A 90 1.22 6.80 -9.58
CA GLU A 90 0.56 8.05 -9.97
C GLU A 90 1.40 8.91 -10.91
N LYS A 91 2.69 9.07 -10.59
CA LYS A 91 3.64 9.78 -11.44
C LYS A 91 3.72 9.14 -12.82
N LEU A 92 3.85 7.81 -12.88
CA LEU A 92 3.94 7.08 -14.14
C LEU A 92 2.63 7.11 -14.94
N ARG A 93 1.50 6.97 -14.27
CA ARG A 93 0.16 7.13 -14.83
C ARG A 93 0.02 8.47 -15.56
N TYR A 94 0.50 9.56 -14.94
CA TYR A 94 0.53 10.87 -15.57
C TYR A 94 1.53 10.97 -16.72
N GLU A 95 2.79 10.58 -16.49
CA GLU A 95 3.87 10.72 -17.47
C GLU A 95 3.65 9.90 -18.74
N LEU A 96 2.98 8.75 -18.63
CA LEU A 96 2.67 7.85 -19.73
C LEU A 96 1.28 8.10 -20.34
N ARG A 97 0.57 9.14 -19.86
CA ARG A 97 -0.77 9.54 -20.33
C ARG A 97 -1.78 8.40 -20.27
N LEU A 98 -1.78 7.65 -19.18
CA LEU A 98 -2.67 6.50 -18.97
C LEU A 98 -4.03 6.88 -18.39
N LEU A 99 -4.25 8.17 -18.11
CA LEU A 99 -5.52 8.69 -17.58
C LEU A 99 -6.73 8.41 -18.48
N ASP A 100 -6.50 8.26 -19.79
CA ASP A 100 -7.54 7.95 -20.78
C ASP A 100 -7.64 6.44 -21.10
N ASP A 101 -6.79 5.60 -20.48
CA ASP A 101 -6.80 4.15 -20.67
C ASP A 101 -7.78 3.51 -19.66
N GLU A 102 -8.99 3.23 -20.12
CA GLU A 102 -10.07 2.69 -19.28
C GLU A 102 -9.68 1.38 -18.57
N HIS A 103 -8.88 0.53 -19.23
CA HIS A 103 -8.44 -0.72 -18.60
C HIS A 103 -7.47 -0.42 -17.45
N PHE A 104 -6.48 0.44 -17.68
CA PHE A 104 -5.55 0.86 -16.64
C PHE A 104 -6.28 1.49 -15.45
N GLU A 105 -7.21 2.40 -15.71
CA GLU A 105 -7.96 3.12 -14.68
C GLU A 105 -8.82 2.20 -13.80
N ASN A 106 -9.40 1.15 -14.40
CA ASN A 106 -10.15 0.14 -13.66
C ASN A 106 -9.23 -0.65 -12.71
N GLN A 107 -8.06 -1.09 -13.18
CA GLN A 107 -7.10 -1.82 -12.35
C GLN A 107 -6.49 -0.92 -11.28
N TYR A 108 -6.13 0.31 -11.65
CA TYR A 108 -5.65 1.32 -10.72
C TYR A 108 -6.65 1.59 -9.59
N SER A 109 -7.94 1.73 -9.92
CA SER A 109 -9.00 1.95 -8.93
C SER A 109 -9.21 0.75 -8.00
N ALA A 110 -9.07 -0.48 -8.51
CA ALA A 110 -9.14 -1.69 -7.70
C ALA A 110 -7.93 -1.83 -6.76
N LEU A 111 -6.75 -1.37 -7.20
CA LEU A 111 -5.52 -1.39 -6.42
C LEU A 111 -5.49 -0.31 -5.33
N ILE A 112 -5.84 0.93 -5.67
CA ILE A 112 -5.61 2.10 -4.81
C ILE A 112 -6.34 1.95 -3.47
N GLY A 113 -7.56 1.41 -3.45
CA GLY A 113 -8.31 1.20 -2.21
C GLY A 113 -7.57 0.31 -1.21
N PHE A 114 -6.87 -0.73 -1.69
CA PHE A 114 -6.06 -1.58 -0.84
C PHE A 114 -4.81 -0.84 -0.33
N VAL A 115 -4.08 -0.17 -1.22
CA VAL A 115 -2.84 0.53 -0.87
C VAL A 115 -3.11 1.69 0.09
N ASP A 116 -4.16 2.46 -0.14
CA ASP A 116 -4.59 3.55 0.75
C ASP A 116 -4.97 3.02 2.13
N PHE A 117 -5.70 1.91 2.21
CA PHE A 117 -6.07 1.33 3.49
C PHE A 117 -4.85 0.85 4.29
N VAL A 118 -3.85 0.29 3.60
CA VAL A 118 -2.55 -0.05 4.21
C VAL A 118 -1.85 1.20 4.76
N VAL A 119 -1.80 2.29 3.98
CA VAL A 119 -1.15 3.55 4.40
C VAL A 119 -1.88 4.17 5.59
N GLN A 120 -3.21 4.18 5.58
CA GLN A 120 -4.00 4.68 6.71
C GLN A 120 -3.81 3.84 7.97
N SER A 121 -3.78 2.51 7.85
CA SER A 121 -3.52 1.59 8.96
C SER A 121 -2.11 1.80 9.55
N TRP A 122 -1.12 2.02 8.69
CA TRP A 122 0.23 2.37 9.12
C TRP A 122 0.31 3.74 9.80
N ASN A 123 -0.44 4.73 9.34
CA ASN A 123 -0.54 6.04 10.00
C ASN A 123 -1.15 5.93 11.40
N LYS A 124 -2.24 5.17 11.55
CA LYS A 124 -2.82 4.84 12.86
C LYS A 124 -1.77 4.19 13.78
N LEU A 125 -0.98 3.24 13.28
CA LEU A 125 0.08 2.62 14.06
C LEU A 125 1.10 3.64 14.58
N LYS A 126 1.58 4.55 13.72
CA LYS A 126 2.51 5.61 14.14
C LYS A 126 1.91 6.54 15.20
N GLU A 127 0.63 6.89 15.08
CA GLU A 127 -0.06 7.73 16.06
C GLU A 127 -0.11 7.05 17.42
N ILE A 128 -0.46 5.77 17.47
CA ILE A 128 -0.47 4.97 18.70
C ILE A 128 0.93 4.91 19.32
N GLU A 129 1.96 4.64 18.52
CA GLU A 129 3.36 4.58 18.97
C GLU A 129 3.85 5.94 19.52
N ALA A 130 3.43 7.05 18.91
CA ALA A 130 3.77 8.39 19.37
C ALA A 130 3.16 8.68 20.75
N VAL A 131 1.88 8.34 20.96
CA VAL A 131 1.20 8.49 22.27
C VAL A 131 1.92 7.70 23.35
N TYR A 132 2.23 6.41 23.12
CA TYR A 132 2.95 5.60 24.09
C TYR A 132 4.35 6.17 24.41
N THR A 133 5.05 6.67 23.39
CA THR A 133 6.38 7.27 23.58
C THR A 133 6.32 8.56 24.39
N ASP A 134 5.29 9.38 24.18
CA ASP A 134 5.07 10.61 24.93
C ASP A 134 4.63 10.33 26.38
N GLU A 135 3.76 9.35 26.61
CA GLU A 135 3.36 8.93 27.96
C GLU A 135 4.53 8.37 28.78
N LEU A 136 5.44 7.62 28.15
CA LEU A 136 6.67 7.12 28.78
C LEU A 136 7.57 8.25 29.28
N LYS A 137 7.62 9.40 28.58
CA LYS A 137 8.38 10.57 29.06
C LYS A 137 7.86 11.09 30.41
N TYR A 138 6.55 10.97 30.67
CA TYR A 138 5.94 11.40 31.93
C TYR A 138 6.10 10.38 33.06
N LEU A 139 6.36 9.11 32.74
CA LEU A 139 6.64 8.04 33.72
C LEU A 139 8.12 7.95 34.12
N MET A 140 9.01 8.62 33.38
CA MET A 140 10.45 8.66 33.66
C MET A 140 10.87 9.82 34.59
N ASN A 141 9.91 10.57 35.15
CA ASN A 141 10.14 11.64 36.14
C ASN A 141 9.72 11.21 37.55
#